data_AF-A0A950GB06-F1
#
_entry.id   AF-A0A950GB06-F1
#
_cell.length_a   1.000
_cell.length_b   1.000
_cell.length_c   1.000
_cell.angle_alpha   90.00
_cell.angle_beta   90.00
_cell.angle_gamma   90.00
#
_symmetry.space_group_name_H-M   'P 1'
#
loop_
_entity.id
_entity.type
_entity.pdbx_description
1 polymer ?
#
loop_
_entity_poly.entity_id
_entity_poly.type
_entity_poly.pdbx_seq_one_letter_code
_entity_poly.pdbx_strand_id
1 'polypeptide(L)' 'MKIALDPYMHRHLSLTELPRLAAELGYEYIELSPRADFLDWWVHPRVYPERIQA' A
#
# COMPACT_ATOMS: atom_id res chain seq x y z
N MET A 1 18.56 14.41 7.67
CA MET A 1 18.27 13.32 6.72
C MET A 1 16.84 12.87 6.97
N LYS A 2 15.99 12.75 5.93
CA LYS A 2 14.59 12.30 6.10
C LYS A 2 14.55 10.79 5.92
N ILE A 3 13.96 10.08 6.89
CA ILE A 3 13.76 8.63 6.86
C ILE A 3 12.25 8.40 6.86
N ALA A 4 11.76 7.64 5.88
CA ALA A 4 10.34 7.33 5.75
C ALA A 4 10.09 5.83 5.95
N LEU A 5 8.93 5.49 6.52
CA LEU A 5 8.43 4.12 6.57
C LEU A 5 7.81 3.75 5.21
N ASP A 6 8.16 2.57 4.69
CA ASP A 6 7.39 1.85 3.68
C ASP A 6 6.28 1.03 4.37
N PRO A 7 5.00 1.47 4.30
CA PRO A 7 3.91 0.77 4.94
C PRO A 7 3.41 -0.46 4.17
N TYR A 8 3.99 -0.82 3.02
CA TYR A 8 3.54 -1.98 2.25
C TYR A 8 3.57 -3.28 3.06
N MET A 9 4.56 -3.43 3.96
CA MET A 9 4.64 -4.56 4.90
C MET A 9 3.45 -4.63 5.89
N HIS A 10 2.75 -3.50 6.10
CA HIS A 10 1.63 -3.34 7.02
C HIS A 10 0.28 -3.20 6.29
N ARG A 11 0.17 -3.68 5.05
CA ARG A 11 -1.05 -3.62 4.21
C ARG A 11 -2.30 -4.31 4.77
N HIS A 12 -2.20 -4.98 5.91
CA HIS A 12 -3.34 -5.52 6.64
C HIS A 12 -4.08 -4.45 7.46
N LEU A 13 -3.44 -3.31 7.71
CA LEU A 13 -4.06 -2.15 8.35
C LEU A 13 -4.82 -1.29 7.34
N SER A 14 -5.89 -0.64 7.83
CA SER A 14 -6.61 0.36 7.04
C SER A 14 -5.72 1.58 6.74
N LEU A 15 -6.03 2.33 5.68
CA LEU A 15 -5.26 3.52 5.31
C LEU A 15 -5.14 4.51 6.47
N THR A 16 -6.21 4.70 7.24
CA THR A 16 -6.27 5.64 8.36
C THR A 16 -5.47 5.21 9.59
N GLU A 17 -5.07 3.94 9.68
CA GLU A 17 -4.27 3.43 10.81
C GLU A 17 -2.76 3.57 10.56
N LEU A 18 -2.33 3.68 9.31
CA LEU A 18 -0.91 3.79 8.96
C LEU A 18 -0.17 4.96 9.62
N PRO A 19 -0.75 6.18 9.72
CA PRO A 19 -0.04 7.30 10.37
C PRO A 19 0.26 7.03 11.86
N ARG A 20 -0.66 6.32 12.56
CA ARG A 20 -0.44 5.94 13.96
C ARG A 20 0.71 4.96 14.08
N LEU A 21 0.73 3.92 13.24
CA LEU A 21 1.81 2.93 13.22
C LEU A 21 3.17 3.57 12.92
N ALA A 22 3.24 4.47 11.93
CA ALA A 22 4.48 5.18 11.60
C ALA A 22 5.04 5.93 12.82
N ALA A 23 4.16 6.63 13.56
CA ALA A 23 4.55 7.33 14.78
C ALA A 23 5.01 6.37 15.90
N GLU A 24 4.31 5.25 16.11
CA GLU A 24 4.69 4.24 17.11
C GLU A 24 6.05 3.59 16.82
N LEU A 25 6.40 3.42 15.54
CA LEU A 25 7.69 2.91 15.09
C LEU A 25 8.80 4.00 15.08
N GLY A 26 8.47 5.25 15.40
CA GLY A 26 9.42 6.35 15.47
C GLY A 26 9.72 7.06 14.14
N TYR A 27 8.87 6.86 13.12
CA TYR A 27 9.01 7.53 11.83
C TYR A 27 8.20 8.84 11.79
N GLU A 28 8.84 9.91 11.34
CA GLU A 28 8.17 11.19 11.06
C GLU A 28 7.53 11.22 9.66
N TYR A 29 8.07 10.43 8.73
CA TYR A 29 7.62 10.37 7.35
C TYR A 29 7.13 8.96 7.02
N ILE A 30 6.12 8.89 6.15
CA ILE A 30 5.59 7.65 5.59
C ILE A 30 5.46 7.84 4.08
N GLU A 31 5.88 6.84 3.29
CA GLU A 31 5.55 6.87 1.87
C GLU A 31 4.10 6.47 1.63
N LEU A 32 3.53 6.97 0.55
CA LEU A 32 2.23 6.51 0.08
C LEU A 32 2.45 5.34 -0.89
N SER A 33 2.55 4.12 -0.37
CA SER A 33 2.66 2.92 -1.21
C SER A 33 1.35 2.69 -1.98
N PRO A 34 1.41 2.12 -3.21
CA PRO A 34 0.21 1.80 -3.97
C PRO A 34 -0.74 0.84 -3.24
N ARG A 35 -1.99 1.26 -3.04
CA ARG A 35 -3.04 0.49 -2.35
C ARG A 35 -4.42 0.77 -2.91
N ALA A 36 -5.27 -0.26 -2.91
CA ALA A 36 -6.56 -0.26 -3.61
C ALA A 36 -7.63 0.60 -2.92
N ASP A 37 -7.47 0.89 -1.63
CA ASP A 37 -8.33 1.77 -0.83
C ASP A 37 -7.86 3.24 -0.84
N PHE A 38 -6.89 3.58 -1.70
CA PHE A 38 -6.51 4.97 -2.00
C PHE A 38 -6.47 5.24 -3.51
N LEU A 39 -6.00 4.27 -4.30
CA LEU A 39 -5.89 4.36 -5.74
C LEU A 39 -6.90 3.40 -6.39
N ASP A 40 -8.00 3.94 -6.90
CA ASP A 40 -9.07 3.15 -7.55
C ASP A 40 -8.57 2.31 -8.74
N TRP A 41 -7.49 2.77 -9.39
CA TRP A 41 -6.86 2.10 -10.52
C TRP A 41 -5.78 1.09 -10.10
N TRP A 42 -5.45 0.96 -8.81
CA TRP A 42 -4.54 -0.07 -8.29
C TRP A 42 -5.25 -1.43 -8.20
N VAL A 43 -5.77 -1.87 -9.35
CA VAL A 43 -6.28 -3.20 -9.57
C VAL A 43 -5.11 -4.07 -9.97
N HIS A 44 -4.87 -5.19 -9.28
CA HIS A 44 -3.84 -6.14 -9.72
C HIS A 44 -4.39 -6.83 -10.97
N PRO A 45 -3.94 -6.48 -12.20
CA PRO A 45 -4.53 -7.05 -13.40
C PRO A 45 -4.29 -8.56 -13.38
N ARG A 46 -5.38 -9.32 -13.37
CA ARG A 46 -5.30 -10.78 -13.47
C ARG A 46 -5.63 -11.18 -14.89
N VAL A 47 -4.79 -12.04 -15.46
CA VAL A 47 -5.19 -12.80 -16.63
C VAL A 47 -6.13 -13.89 -16.16
N TYR A 48 -7.35 -13.85 -16.65
CA TYR A 48 -8.32 -14.92 -16.43
C TYR A 48 -8.09 -16.01 -17.50
N PRO A 49 -8.11 -17.30 -17.14
CA PRO A 49 -7.88 -18.38 -18.11
C PRO A 49 -8.71 -18.25 -19.39
N GLU A 50 -9.95 -17.77 -19.27
CA GLU A 50 -10.91 -17.57 -20.36
C GLU A 50 -10.51 -16.45 -21.34
N ARG A 51 -9.58 -15.57 -20.94
CA ARG A 51 -9.07 -14.45 -21.77
C ARG A 51 -7.76 -14.78 -22.49
N ILE A 52 -7.19 -15.97 -22.29
CA ILE A 52 -5.97 -16.40 -22.98
C ILE A 52 -6.36 -16.84 -24.40
N GLN A 53 -5.89 -16.11 -25.42
CA GLN A 53 -5.99 -16.52 -26.82
C GLN A 53 -4.73 -17.30 -27.22
N ALA A 54 -4.89 -18.36 -28.01
CA ALA A 54 -3.81 -19.22 -28.51
C ALA A 54 -3.05 -18.60 -29.69
#